data_AF-A0A6G8CZR5-F1
#
_entry.id   AF-A0A6G8CZR5-F1
#
_cell.length_a   1.000
_cell.length_b   1.000
_cell.length_c   1.000
_cell.angle_alpha   90.00
_cell.angle_beta   90.00
_cell.angle_gamma   90.00
#
_symmetry.space_group_name_H-M   'P 1'
#
loop_
_entity.id
_entity.type
_entity.pdbx_description
1 polymer ?
#
loop_
_entity_poly.entity_id
_entity_poly.type
_entity_poly.pdbx_seq_one_letter_code
_entity_poly.pdbx_strand_id
1 'polypeptide(L)'
;MDHGSNEHLVTTPEGNPKRYKVKNAFGELDVFSVFTRLKASSRSRKDRSGRMVGDNCPLIYALKGKEGLTTGYQSIRELLISGAAIIRAFQPEGDEVLVPAPSSHPLVSYMTRILSAQLNLQVAESLLCKSSVQSVVADLNAAIEVATSYQVRKDLQNTVHKLQRQEVFALKEVPTTYRELIRPFEVGVGKLPDGQRRVVLVDDLVASGTSLIGGMRVLKDRYPEAEFRAITLFSNV
;
A
#
# COMPACT_ATOMS: atom_id res chain seq x y z
N MET A 1 14.03 -13.79 11.92
CA MET A 1 14.59 -12.45 11.71
C MET A 1 15.22 -12.05 13.02
N ASP A 2 16.51 -11.75 13.04
CA ASP A 2 17.14 -11.19 14.23
C ASP A 2 16.67 -9.74 14.39
N HIS A 3 16.00 -9.42 15.50
CA HIS A 3 15.48 -8.09 15.79
C HIS A 3 16.61 -7.07 16.07
N GLY A 4 17.86 -7.52 16.19
CA GLY A 4 19.06 -6.68 16.21
C GLY A 4 19.59 -6.29 14.83
N SER A 5 19.08 -6.88 13.74
CA SER A 5 19.48 -6.51 12.38
C SER A 5 18.66 -5.33 11.85
N ASN A 6 19.21 -4.12 12.01
CA ASN A 6 18.66 -2.86 11.50
C ASN A 6 18.83 -2.70 9.98
N GLU A 7 18.98 -3.78 9.20
CA GLU A 7 19.31 -3.65 7.76
C GLU A 7 18.12 -3.39 6.83
N HIS A 8 16.87 -3.42 7.33
CA HIS A 8 15.68 -3.24 6.49
C HIS A 8 14.53 -2.47 7.12
N LEU A 9 14.38 -2.53 8.46
CA LEU A 9 13.30 -1.86 9.19
C LEU A 9 13.75 -1.39 10.57
N VAL A 10 13.21 -0.26 11.00
CA VAL A 10 13.18 0.12 12.42
C VAL A 10 11.92 -0.51 13.02
N THR A 11 12.09 -1.40 14.00
CA THR A 11 10.97 -2.12 14.62
C THR A 11 10.72 -1.71 16.07
N THR A 12 11.54 -0.85 16.66
CA THR A 12 11.37 -0.26 17.99
C THR A 12 10.44 0.95 17.95
N PRO A 13 9.80 1.35 19.07
CA PRO A 13 9.09 2.61 19.16
C PRO A 13 9.99 3.82 18.85
N GLU A 14 11.25 3.78 19.28
CA GLU A 14 12.24 4.80 18.93
C GLU A 14 12.50 4.76 17.40
N GLY A 15 12.25 5.88 16.72
CA GLY A 15 12.31 5.98 15.26
C GLY A 15 11.00 5.64 14.53
N ASN A 16 9.92 5.36 15.28
CA ASN A 16 8.57 5.16 14.77
C ASN A 16 7.55 6.00 15.58
N PRO A 17 6.36 6.28 15.04
CA PRO A 17 5.94 6.04 13.66
C PRO A 17 6.66 6.98 12.68
N LYS A 18 6.68 6.62 11.39
CA LYS A 18 7.06 7.58 10.34
C LYS A 18 5.82 8.32 9.86
N ARG A 19 5.85 9.65 9.94
CA ARG A 19 4.81 10.53 9.37
C ARG A 19 5.38 11.27 8.17
N TYR A 20 4.67 11.23 7.05
CA TYR A 20 5.09 11.88 5.80
C TYR A 20 3.90 12.02 4.87
N LYS A 21 4.09 12.79 3.80
CA LYS A 21 3.10 12.93 2.73
C LYS A 21 3.48 12.11 1.52
N VAL A 22 2.51 11.44 0.91
CA VAL A 22 2.63 10.92 -0.45
C VAL A 22 1.94 11.90 -1.39
N LYS A 23 2.57 12.21 -2.52
CA LYS A 23 2.05 13.15 -3.51
C LYS A 23 2.32 12.64 -4.92
N ASN A 24 1.34 12.79 -5.79
CA ASN A 24 1.49 12.62 -7.24
C ASN A 24 0.62 13.65 -7.99
N ALA A 25 0.49 13.50 -9.30
CA ALA A 25 -0.31 14.41 -10.14
C ALA A 25 -1.80 14.48 -9.75
N PHE A 26 -2.32 13.53 -8.98
CA PHE A 26 -3.74 13.41 -8.63
C PHE A 26 -4.06 13.77 -7.19
N GLY A 27 -3.06 14.11 -6.37
CA GLY A 27 -3.30 14.59 -5.02
C GLY A 27 -2.16 14.34 -4.05
N GLU A 28 -2.44 14.64 -2.79
CA GLU A 28 -1.55 14.47 -1.66
C GLU A 28 -2.32 13.80 -0.51
N LEU A 29 -1.64 12.97 0.27
CA LEU A 29 -2.21 12.27 1.41
C LEU A 29 -1.21 12.18 2.56
N ASP A 30 -1.64 12.52 3.76
CA ASP A 30 -0.87 12.30 4.99
C ASP A 30 -0.86 10.80 5.34
N VAL A 31 0.34 10.28 5.58
CA VAL A 31 0.57 8.85 5.87
C VAL A 31 1.24 8.69 7.23
N PHE A 32 0.64 7.85 8.05
CA PHE A 32 1.21 7.30 9.27
C PHE A 32 1.67 5.86 9.01
N SER A 33 2.96 5.60 9.04
CA SER A 33 3.48 4.24 8.91
C SER A 33 3.96 3.71 10.26
N VAL A 34 3.47 2.53 10.63
CA VAL A 34 3.81 1.88 11.91
C VAL A 34 5.30 1.59 11.98
N PHE A 35 5.88 0.99 10.94
CA PHE A 35 7.31 0.69 10.90
C PHE A 35 8.03 1.41 9.76
N THR A 36 9.16 2.03 10.09
CA THR A 36 10.04 2.72 9.15
C THR A 36 10.86 1.71 8.37
N ARG A 37 10.73 1.73 7.03
CA ARG A 37 11.61 1.00 6.11
C ARG A 37 12.93 1.75 5.91
N LEU A 38 14.01 0.98 5.81
CA LEU A 38 15.36 1.49 5.61
C LEU A 38 15.84 1.21 4.19
N LYS A 39 16.69 2.11 3.67
CA LYS A 39 17.39 1.90 2.39
C LYS A 39 18.34 0.71 2.55
N ALA A 40 18.34 -0.18 1.57
CA ALA A 40 19.33 -1.25 1.50
C ALA A 40 20.75 -0.67 1.57
N SER A 41 21.59 -1.27 2.43
CA SER A 41 22.98 -0.85 2.60
C SER A 41 23.76 -0.91 1.27
N SER A 42 24.84 -0.16 1.15
CA SER A 42 25.71 -0.20 -0.05
C SER A 42 26.34 -1.58 -0.26
N ARG A 43 26.46 -2.40 0.79
CA ARG A 43 26.93 -3.79 0.75
C ARG A 43 25.93 -4.71 0.04
N SER A 44 24.64 -4.63 0.36
CA SER A 44 23.60 -5.43 -0.31
C SER A 44 23.32 -4.98 -1.75
N ARG A 45 23.64 -3.73 -2.12
CA ARG A 45 23.55 -3.23 -3.51
C ARG A 45 24.66 -3.72 -4.45
N LYS A 46 25.81 -4.16 -3.92
CA LYS A 46 26.97 -4.60 -4.74
C LYS A 46 26.83 -6.03 -5.27
N ASP A 47 26.00 -6.85 -4.65
CA ASP A 47 25.70 -8.19 -5.14
C ASP A 47 24.72 -8.11 -6.32
N ARG A 48 25.26 -7.93 -7.53
CA ARG A 48 24.50 -7.83 -8.79
C ARG A 48 23.71 -9.11 -9.11
N SER A 49 24.03 -10.24 -8.47
CA SER A 49 23.33 -11.52 -8.66
C SER A 49 22.01 -11.61 -7.87
N GLY A 50 21.87 -10.81 -6.81
CA GLY A 50 20.71 -10.76 -5.91
C GLY A 50 19.94 -9.44 -6.01
N ARG A 51 19.66 -8.96 -7.22
CA ARG A 51 18.86 -7.75 -7.42
C ARG A 51 17.48 -7.99 -6.79
N MET A 52 17.26 -7.48 -5.57
CA MET A 52 15.96 -7.58 -4.89
C MET A 52 14.95 -6.76 -5.69
N VAL A 53 14.23 -7.45 -6.57
CA VAL A 53 13.13 -6.88 -7.36
C VAL A 53 11.94 -6.69 -6.42
N GLY A 54 11.37 -5.48 -6.39
CA GLY A 54 10.13 -5.20 -5.66
C GLY A 54 10.31 -4.18 -4.53
N ASP A 55 9.55 -4.36 -3.46
CA ASP A 55 9.37 -3.33 -2.42
C ASP A 55 10.51 -3.29 -1.39
N ASN A 56 11.67 -3.90 -1.63
CA ASN A 56 12.84 -3.90 -0.71
C ASN A 56 12.47 -4.07 0.79
N CYS A 57 11.54 -4.98 1.10
CA CYS A 57 11.03 -5.21 2.45
C CYS A 57 10.90 -6.71 2.70
N PRO A 58 12.00 -7.46 2.97
CA PRO A 58 11.93 -8.92 3.13
C PRO A 58 10.90 -9.38 4.17
N LEU A 59 10.64 -8.56 5.19
CA LEU A 59 9.63 -8.83 6.20
C LEU A 59 8.20 -8.89 5.63
N ILE A 60 7.82 -8.05 4.66
CA ILE A 60 6.49 -8.14 4.05
C ILE A 60 6.32 -9.44 3.25
N TYR A 61 7.37 -9.91 2.60
CA TYR A 61 7.37 -11.18 1.88
C TYR A 61 7.31 -12.36 2.84
N ALA A 62 8.07 -12.31 3.94
CA ALA A 62 8.03 -13.31 5.00
C ALA A 62 6.66 -13.40 5.69
N LEU A 63 6.03 -12.25 5.98
CA LEU A 63 4.66 -12.18 6.51
C LEU A 63 3.62 -12.70 5.50
N LYS A 64 3.93 -12.62 4.21
CA LYS A 64 3.07 -13.10 3.13
C LYS A 64 3.37 -14.55 2.70
N GLY A 65 4.40 -15.18 3.25
CA GLY A 65 4.88 -16.50 2.82
C GLY A 65 5.29 -16.53 1.34
N LYS A 66 5.90 -15.46 0.83
CA LYS A 66 6.26 -15.31 -0.60
C LYS A 66 7.77 -15.44 -0.82
N GLU A 67 8.15 -15.85 -2.03
CA GLU A 67 9.54 -15.92 -2.49
C GLU A 67 10.44 -16.82 -1.61
N GLY A 68 9.85 -17.87 -1.03
CA GLY A 68 10.55 -18.78 -0.12
C GLY A 68 10.89 -18.17 1.25
N LEU A 69 10.46 -16.93 1.51
CA LEU A 69 10.68 -16.25 2.78
C LEU A 69 9.61 -16.61 3.79
N THR A 70 10.04 -16.92 5.01
CA THR A 70 9.17 -17.22 6.14
C THR A 70 9.64 -16.44 7.37
N THR A 71 8.77 -16.30 8.36
CA THR A 71 9.10 -15.71 9.65
C THR A 71 8.60 -16.61 10.77
N GLY A 72 9.32 -16.61 11.90
CA GLY A 72 8.94 -17.38 13.07
C GLY A 72 7.80 -16.71 13.85
N TYR A 73 7.01 -17.52 14.56
CA TYR A 73 5.93 -17.04 15.41
C TYR A 73 6.39 -16.01 16.45
N GLN A 74 7.54 -16.23 17.09
CA GLN A 74 8.10 -15.31 18.08
C GLN A 74 8.40 -13.94 17.46
N SER A 75 9.02 -13.89 16.28
CA SER A 75 9.31 -12.63 15.59
C SER A 75 8.06 -11.86 15.19
N ILE A 76 7.00 -12.56 14.76
CA ILE A 76 5.70 -11.92 14.50
C ILE A 76 5.16 -11.33 15.81
N ARG A 77 5.17 -12.10 16.90
CA ARG A 77 4.63 -11.66 18.19
C ARG A 77 5.34 -10.41 18.71
N GLU A 78 6.67 -10.37 18.64
CA GLU A 78 7.47 -9.20 19.03
C GLU A 78 7.16 -7.98 18.16
N LEU A 79 7.05 -8.18 16.84
CA LEU A 79 6.64 -7.12 15.91
C LEU A 79 5.27 -6.57 16.29
N LEU A 80 4.30 -7.43 16.62
CA LEU A 80 2.95 -6.99 17.01
C LEU A 80 2.93 -6.23 18.34
N ILE A 81 3.72 -6.64 19.33
CA ILE A 81 3.85 -5.94 20.61
C ILE A 81 4.40 -4.54 20.39
N SER A 82 5.49 -4.41 19.61
CA SER A 82 6.06 -3.09 19.30
C SER A 82 5.11 -2.23 18.47
N GLY A 83 4.47 -2.83 17.45
CA GLY A 83 3.49 -2.15 16.60
C GLY A 83 2.32 -1.60 17.38
N ALA A 84 1.83 -2.33 18.39
CA ALA A 84 0.78 -1.86 19.28
C ALA A 84 1.16 -0.59 20.05
N ALA A 85 2.43 -0.47 20.48
CA ALA A 85 2.92 0.73 21.15
C ALA A 85 2.96 1.93 20.19
N ILE A 86 3.38 1.69 18.95
CA ILE A 86 3.48 2.72 17.91
C ILE A 86 2.08 3.18 17.46
N ILE A 87 1.13 2.27 17.27
CA ILE A 87 -0.26 2.58 16.83
C ILE A 87 -0.92 3.58 17.78
N ARG A 88 -0.67 3.51 19.09
CA ARG A 88 -1.21 4.47 20.07
C ARG A 88 -0.79 5.92 19.80
N ALA A 89 0.29 6.14 19.05
CA ALA A 89 0.68 7.48 18.63
C ALA A 89 -0.20 8.05 17.50
N PHE A 90 -1.02 7.25 16.80
CA PHE A 90 -1.84 7.73 15.67
C PHE A 90 -2.78 8.87 16.06
N GLN A 91 -3.33 8.84 17.28
CA GLN A 91 -4.27 9.83 17.83
C GLN A 91 -5.45 10.06 16.88
N PRO A 92 -6.47 9.19 16.91
CA PRO A 92 -7.61 9.31 16.02
C PRO A 92 -8.40 10.59 16.30
N GLU A 93 -8.99 11.13 15.24
CA GLU A 93 -9.88 12.29 15.30
C GLU A 93 -11.34 11.82 15.35
N GLY A 94 -12.26 12.72 15.74
CA GLY A 94 -13.68 12.42 15.73
C GLY A 94 -14.18 12.07 14.31
N ASP A 95 -15.13 11.15 14.23
CA ASP A 95 -15.80 10.70 13.00
C ASP A 95 -14.89 9.98 11.97
N GLU A 96 -13.79 9.39 12.45
CA GLU A 96 -12.91 8.56 11.64
C GLU A 96 -13.42 7.14 11.40
N VAL A 97 -13.17 6.65 10.18
CA VAL A 97 -13.45 5.27 9.79
C VAL A 97 -12.30 4.65 9.03
N LEU A 98 -11.99 3.40 9.35
CA LEU A 98 -10.96 2.64 8.67
C LEU A 98 -11.50 2.05 7.37
N VAL A 99 -10.79 2.25 6.26
CA VAL A 99 -11.11 1.65 4.96
C VAL A 99 -9.91 0.82 4.48
N PRO A 100 -10.00 -0.52 4.54
CA PRO A 100 -8.92 -1.38 4.07
C PRO A 100 -8.77 -1.33 2.55
N ALA A 101 -7.53 -1.18 2.08
CA ALA A 101 -7.19 -1.30 0.67
C ALA A 101 -7.41 -2.76 0.20
N PRO A 102 -8.05 -2.97 -0.97
CA PRO A 102 -8.25 -4.30 -1.53
C PRO A 102 -6.92 -5.03 -1.78
N SER A 103 -6.68 -6.11 -1.04
CA SER A 103 -5.47 -6.92 -1.16
C SER A 103 -5.81 -8.40 -1.34
N SER A 104 -4.97 -9.11 -2.10
CA SER A 104 -5.08 -10.56 -2.25
C SER A 104 -4.47 -11.32 -1.06
N HIS A 105 -3.89 -10.60 -0.09
CA HIS A 105 -3.30 -11.17 1.11
C HIS A 105 -4.03 -10.62 2.36
N PRO A 106 -4.35 -11.46 3.36
CA PRO A 106 -5.10 -11.05 4.54
C PRO A 106 -4.37 -10.08 5.49
N LEU A 107 -3.16 -9.62 5.14
CA LEU A 107 -2.33 -8.78 6.01
C LEU A 107 -3.01 -7.44 6.32
N VAL A 108 -3.60 -6.81 5.30
CA VAL A 108 -4.31 -5.53 5.44
C VAL A 108 -5.55 -5.72 6.32
N SER A 109 -6.35 -6.77 6.09
CA SER A 109 -7.52 -7.07 6.92
C SER A 109 -7.15 -7.36 8.38
N TYR A 110 -6.08 -8.13 8.61
CA TYR A 110 -5.57 -8.41 9.95
C TYR A 110 -5.13 -7.14 10.68
N MET A 111 -4.36 -6.28 10.01
CA MET A 111 -3.93 -5.00 10.55
C MET A 111 -5.13 -4.09 10.83
N THR A 112 -6.11 -4.03 9.92
CA THR A 112 -7.32 -3.21 10.08
C THR A 112 -8.10 -3.62 11.33
N ARG A 113 -8.20 -4.92 11.61
CA ARG A 113 -8.82 -5.42 12.85
C ARG A 113 -8.06 -5.00 14.11
N ILE A 114 -6.73 -5.02 14.07
CA ILE A 114 -5.90 -4.52 15.20
C ILE A 114 -6.12 -3.02 15.41
N LEU A 115 -6.10 -2.23 14.33
CA LEU A 115 -6.32 -0.79 14.38
C LEU A 115 -7.71 -0.48 14.94
N SER A 116 -8.75 -1.16 14.45
CA SER A 116 -10.12 -0.99 14.94
C SER A 116 -10.22 -1.26 16.44
N ALA A 117 -9.64 -2.37 16.92
CA ALA A 117 -9.67 -2.72 18.34
C ALA A 117 -8.85 -1.75 19.21
N GLN A 118 -7.69 -1.28 18.76
CA GLN A 118 -6.82 -0.41 19.55
C GLN A 118 -7.21 1.06 19.54
N LEU A 119 -7.80 1.53 18.45
CA LEU A 119 -8.19 2.92 18.25
C LEU A 119 -9.69 3.13 18.46
N ASN A 120 -10.45 2.07 18.70
CA ASN A 120 -11.91 2.08 18.81
C ASN A 120 -12.60 2.73 17.60
N LEU A 121 -12.14 2.38 16.40
CA LEU A 121 -12.66 2.90 15.14
C LEU A 121 -13.51 1.86 14.42
N GLN A 122 -14.58 2.32 13.76
CA GLN A 122 -15.36 1.48 12.86
C GLN A 122 -14.55 1.14 11.60
N VAL A 123 -14.89 0.01 10.98
CA VAL A 123 -14.32 -0.41 9.70
C VAL A 123 -15.41 -0.39 8.65
N ALA A 124 -15.18 0.38 7.59
CA ALA A 124 -16.04 0.39 6.41
C ALA A 124 -15.43 -0.53 5.35
N GLU A 125 -15.92 -1.77 5.33
CA GLU A 125 -15.45 -2.82 4.44
C GLU A 125 -15.97 -2.63 3.01
N SER A 126 -15.20 -3.11 2.02
CA SER A 126 -15.63 -3.19 0.62
C SER A 126 -16.05 -1.85 -0.02
N LEU A 127 -15.56 -0.70 0.46
CA LEU A 127 -15.75 0.61 -0.21
C LEU A 127 -14.93 0.74 -1.49
N LEU A 128 -13.84 -0.02 -1.57
CA LEU A 128 -12.98 -0.14 -2.74
C LEU A 128 -13.00 -1.59 -3.20
N CYS A 129 -12.90 -1.80 -4.51
CA CYS A 129 -12.53 -3.08 -5.10
C CYS A 129 -11.35 -2.89 -6.04
N LYS A 130 -10.62 -3.96 -6.35
CA LYS A 130 -9.56 -3.88 -7.36
C LYS A 130 -10.19 -3.65 -8.73
N SER A 131 -9.58 -2.77 -9.52
CA SER A 131 -9.97 -2.62 -10.92
C SER A 131 -9.84 -3.93 -11.66
N SER A 132 -10.73 -4.15 -12.64
CA SER A 132 -10.61 -5.29 -13.53
C SER A 132 -9.36 -5.19 -14.41
N VAL A 133 -8.87 -6.33 -14.90
CA VAL A 133 -7.78 -6.34 -15.90
C VAL A 133 -8.20 -5.55 -17.14
N GLN A 134 -9.47 -5.66 -17.55
CA GLN A 134 -10.04 -4.97 -18.70
C GLN A 134 -10.00 -3.45 -18.51
N SER A 135 -10.42 -2.94 -17.35
CA SER A 135 -10.39 -1.51 -17.02
C SER A 135 -8.96 -0.95 -17.08
N VAL A 136 -8.00 -1.66 -16.48
CA VAL A 136 -6.59 -1.24 -16.47
C VAL A 136 -5.98 -1.30 -17.87
N VAL A 137 -6.29 -2.32 -18.67
CA VAL A 137 -5.84 -2.42 -20.07
C VAL A 137 -6.42 -1.28 -20.92
N ALA A 138 -7.66 -0.88 -20.70
CA ALA A 138 -8.26 0.26 -21.38
C ALA A 138 -7.52 1.57 -21.05
N ASP A 139 -7.24 1.84 -19.77
CA ASP A 139 -6.45 2.99 -19.33
C ASP A 139 -5.05 3.00 -20.01
N LEU A 140 -4.37 1.84 -20.08
CA LEU A 140 -3.06 1.72 -20.74
C LEU A 140 -3.12 1.89 -22.27
N ASN A 141 -4.16 1.37 -22.92
CA ASN A 141 -4.35 1.54 -24.37
C ASN A 141 -4.58 3.01 -24.74
N ALA A 142 -5.35 3.76 -23.94
CA ALA A 142 -5.48 5.20 -24.13
C ALA A 142 -4.12 5.92 -24.02
N ALA A 143 -3.27 5.51 -23.07
CA ALA A 143 -1.90 6.04 -22.96
C ALA A 143 -1.00 5.67 -24.16
N ILE A 144 -1.17 4.48 -24.75
CA ILE A 144 -0.45 4.02 -25.95
C ILE A 144 -0.80 4.88 -27.18
N GLU A 145 -2.04 5.33 -27.31
CA GLU A 145 -2.50 6.16 -28.42
C GLU A 145 -1.81 7.52 -28.43
N VAL A 146 -1.68 8.15 -27.25
CA VAL A 146 -1.07 9.48 -27.09
C VAL A 146 0.44 9.45 -26.89
N ALA A 147 1.05 8.26 -26.73
CA ALA A 147 2.48 8.12 -26.51
C ALA A 147 3.29 8.57 -27.76
N THR A 148 4.15 9.56 -27.57
CA THR A 148 5.03 10.09 -28.63
C THR A 148 6.34 9.31 -28.79
N SER A 149 6.79 8.62 -27.73
CA SER A 149 8.02 7.83 -27.74
C SER A 149 7.74 6.37 -28.10
N TYR A 150 8.49 5.84 -29.07
CA TYR A 150 8.44 4.42 -29.44
C TYR A 150 8.74 3.51 -28.25
N GLN A 151 9.72 3.87 -27.41
CA GLN A 151 10.10 3.05 -26.25
C GLN A 151 8.95 2.99 -25.22
N VAL A 152 8.32 4.13 -24.93
CA VAL A 152 7.17 4.20 -24.02
C VAL A 152 6.02 3.35 -24.56
N ARG A 153 5.72 3.48 -25.85
CA ARG A 153 4.68 2.69 -26.51
C ARG A 153 4.93 1.19 -26.38
N LYS A 154 6.16 0.75 -26.67
CA LYS A 154 6.58 -0.65 -26.56
C LYS A 154 6.46 -1.18 -25.12
N ASP A 155 6.88 -0.39 -24.12
CA ASP A 155 6.80 -0.79 -22.73
C ASP A 155 5.35 -0.93 -22.23
N LEU A 156 4.48 0.00 -22.62
CA LEU A 156 3.05 -0.06 -22.32
C LEU A 156 2.40 -1.28 -22.98
N GLN A 157 2.71 -1.56 -24.25
CA GLN A 157 2.23 -2.75 -24.95
C GLN A 157 2.67 -4.05 -24.26
N ASN A 158 3.94 -4.13 -23.83
CA ASN A 158 4.43 -5.27 -23.07
C ASN A 158 3.69 -5.44 -21.73
N THR A 159 3.39 -4.31 -21.06
CA THR A 159 2.62 -4.31 -19.81
C THR A 159 1.20 -4.82 -20.05
N VAL A 160 0.53 -4.36 -21.11
CA VAL A 160 -0.80 -4.84 -21.51
C VAL A 160 -0.79 -6.35 -21.78
N HIS A 161 0.14 -6.85 -22.59
CA HIS A 161 0.23 -8.29 -22.87
C HIS A 161 0.46 -9.13 -21.61
N LYS A 162 1.23 -8.61 -20.66
CA LYS A 162 1.46 -9.29 -19.37
C LYS A 162 0.20 -9.33 -18.52
N LEU A 163 -0.54 -8.22 -18.44
CA LEU A 163 -1.78 -8.09 -17.67
C LEU A 163 -2.90 -8.95 -18.23
N GLN A 164 -3.05 -9.03 -19.55
CA GLN A 164 -4.08 -9.86 -20.20
C GLN A 164 -3.96 -11.36 -19.91
N ARG A 165 -2.79 -11.82 -19.44
CA ARG A 165 -2.56 -13.20 -18.99
C ARG A 165 -2.91 -13.43 -17.52
N GLN A 166 -3.32 -12.38 -16.81
CA GLN A 166 -3.71 -12.46 -15.40
C GLN A 166 -5.24 -12.54 -15.31
N GLU A 167 -5.72 -13.34 -14.36
CA GLU A 167 -7.15 -13.37 -14.01
C GLU A 167 -7.52 -12.19 -13.11
N VAL A 168 -6.61 -11.82 -12.20
CA VAL A 168 -6.81 -10.78 -11.20
C VAL A 168 -5.73 -9.73 -11.34
N PHE A 169 -6.15 -8.46 -11.39
CA PHE A 169 -5.21 -7.34 -11.43
C PHE A 169 -4.35 -7.26 -10.16
N ALA A 170 -3.05 -7.04 -10.37
CA ALA A 170 -2.09 -6.74 -9.32
C ALA A 170 -1.19 -5.59 -9.76
N LEU A 171 -1.19 -4.49 -8.98
CA LEU A 171 -0.46 -3.26 -9.31
C LEU A 171 1.05 -3.48 -9.50
N LYS A 172 1.64 -4.47 -8.83
CA LYS A 172 3.05 -4.85 -8.99
C LYS A 172 3.42 -5.28 -10.42
N GLU A 173 2.45 -5.69 -11.22
CA GLU A 173 2.66 -6.08 -12.63
C GLU A 173 2.84 -4.86 -13.54
N VAL A 174 2.47 -3.66 -13.08
CA VAL A 174 2.66 -2.39 -13.79
C VAL A 174 3.94 -1.71 -13.27
N PRO A 175 4.90 -1.38 -14.17
CA PRO A 175 6.09 -0.63 -13.80
C PRO A 175 5.75 0.69 -13.12
N THR A 176 6.50 1.05 -12.08
CA THR A 176 6.21 2.25 -11.26
C THR A 176 6.02 3.52 -12.08
N THR A 177 6.83 3.71 -13.14
CA THR A 177 6.76 4.85 -14.07
C THR A 177 5.40 5.00 -14.76
N TYR A 178 4.65 3.92 -14.94
CA TYR A 178 3.37 3.90 -15.65
C TYR A 178 2.17 3.74 -14.71
N ARG A 179 2.38 3.61 -13.39
CA ARG A 179 1.29 3.39 -12.43
C ARG A 179 0.33 4.56 -12.30
N GLU A 180 0.77 5.77 -12.63
CA GLU A 180 -0.08 6.97 -12.65
C GLU A 180 -1.06 6.98 -13.83
N LEU A 181 -0.82 6.18 -14.86
CA LEU A 181 -1.67 6.11 -16.04
C LEU A 181 -2.94 5.28 -15.81
N ILE A 182 -3.04 4.60 -14.67
CA ILE A 182 -4.12 3.64 -14.40
C ILE A 182 -4.84 3.95 -13.09
N ARG A 183 -6.09 3.50 -12.98
CA ARG A 183 -6.81 3.42 -11.70
C ARG A 183 -6.61 2.04 -11.09
N PRO A 184 -5.94 1.91 -9.92
CA PRO A 184 -5.75 0.59 -9.30
C PRO A 184 -7.01 0.05 -8.61
N PHE A 185 -7.97 0.94 -8.31
CA PHE A 185 -9.21 0.62 -7.62
C PHE A 185 -10.42 1.20 -8.35
N GLU A 186 -11.56 0.57 -8.10
CA GLU A 186 -12.90 0.98 -8.48
C GLU A 186 -13.78 1.12 -7.23
N VAL A 187 -14.95 1.75 -7.39
CA VAL A 187 -15.93 1.90 -6.31
C VAL A 187 -16.47 0.52 -5.93
N GLY A 188 -16.33 0.15 -4.67
CA GLY A 188 -16.90 -1.08 -4.12
C GLY A 188 -18.36 -0.93 -3.68
N VAL A 189 -18.96 -2.05 -3.29
CA VAL A 189 -20.39 -2.14 -2.88
C VAL A 189 -20.66 -1.55 -1.49
N GLY A 190 -19.63 -1.35 -0.68
CA GLY A 190 -19.73 -0.80 0.67
C GLY A 190 -20.16 0.67 0.69
N LYS A 191 -20.46 1.16 1.89
CA LYS A 191 -20.83 2.55 2.17
C LYS A 191 -20.13 3.04 3.43
N LEU A 192 -19.83 4.33 3.49
CA LEU A 192 -19.45 4.94 4.76
C LEU A 192 -20.63 4.80 5.74
N PRO A 193 -20.37 4.53 7.02
CA PRO A 193 -21.42 4.62 8.03
C PRO A 193 -21.90 6.08 8.18
N ASP A 194 -23.05 6.26 8.82
CA ASP A 194 -23.68 7.58 8.95
C ASP A 194 -22.88 8.49 9.89
N GLY A 195 -22.56 9.68 9.40
CA GLY A 195 -21.83 10.71 10.15
C GLY A 195 -20.31 10.67 9.96
N GLN A 196 -19.74 9.58 9.41
CA GLN A 196 -18.30 9.50 9.17
C GLN A 196 -17.90 10.29 7.94
N ARG A 197 -17.02 11.27 8.16
CA ARG A 197 -16.47 12.14 7.10
C ARG A 197 -14.96 12.06 7.01
N ARG A 198 -14.28 11.46 7.99
CA ARG A 198 -12.83 11.29 7.96
C ARG A 198 -12.49 9.83 7.66
N VAL A 199 -11.82 9.60 6.54
CA VAL A 199 -11.47 8.27 6.05
C VAL A 199 -9.99 8.01 6.27
N VAL A 200 -9.69 6.92 6.96
CA VAL A 200 -8.33 6.41 7.16
C VAL A 200 -8.12 5.20 6.25
N LEU A 201 -7.42 5.40 5.13
CA LEU A 201 -7.05 4.30 4.24
C LEU A 201 -6.00 3.42 4.89
N VAL A 202 -6.21 2.10 4.86
CA VAL A 202 -5.32 1.13 5.49
C VAL A 202 -4.65 0.28 4.42
N ASP A 203 -3.31 0.30 4.33
CA ASP A 203 -2.55 -0.49 3.35
C ASP A 203 -1.32 -1.14 3.99
N ASP A 204 -0.72 -2.14 3.35
CA ASP A 204 0.43 -2.84 3.92
C ASP A 204 1.73 -2.04 3.82
N LEU A 205 1.96 -1.34 2.71
CA LEU A 205 3.24 -0.68 2.44
C LEU A 205 3.09 0.46 1.45
N VAL A 206 3.88 1.52 1.65
CA VAL A 206 4.02 2.58 0.65
C VAL A 206 5.27 2.37 -0.21
N ALA A 207 5.07 2.12 -1.51
CA ALA A 207 6.13 2.17 -2.51
C ALA A 207 6.14 3.53 -3.22
N SER A 208 5.25 3.73 -4.19
CA SER A 208 5.03 5.01 -4.89
C SER A 208 3.87 5.83 -4.32
N GLY A 209 3.04 5.25 -3.46
CA GLY A 209 1.79 5.87 -2.98
C GLY A 209 0.61 5.79 -3.96
N THR A 210 0.78 5.16 -5.14
CA THR A 210 -0.28 5.07 -6.16
C THR A 210 -1.55 4.40 -5.63
N SER A 211 -1.44 3.31 -4.85
CA SER A 211 -2.61 2.65 -4.25
C SER A 211 -3.39 3.61 -3.35
N LEU A 212 -2.70 4.28 -2.43
CA LEU A 212 -3.33 5.21 -1.48
C LEU A 212 -4.01 6.39 -2.19
N ILE A 213 -3.31 7.06 -3.10
CA ILE A 213 -3.90 8.18 -3.85
C ILE A 213 -5.03 7.70 -4.77
N GLY A 214 -4.88 6.53 -5.41
CA GLY A 214 -5.92 5.94 -6.24
C GLY A 214 -7.19 5.62 -5.45
N GLY A 215 -7.04 5.04 -4.26
CA GLY A 215 -8.15 4.75 -3.35
C GLY A 215 -8.82 6.03 -2.85
N MET A 216 -8.03 7.02 -2.43
CA MET A 216 -8.52 8.34 -2.04
C MET A 216 -9.35 8.98 -3.16
N ARG A 217 -8.85 8.97 -4.42
CA ARG A 217 -9.57 9.57 -5.55
C ARG A 217 -10.92 8.93 -5.78
N VAL A 218 -10.96 7.59 -5.84
CA VAL A 218 -12.21 6.82 -6.03
C VAL A 218 -13.24 7.15 -4.94
N LEU A 219 -12.79 7.27 -3.68
CA LEU A 219 -13.69 7.60 -2.58
C LEU A 219 -14.08 9.07 -2.57
N LYS A 220 -13.18 9.98 -2.95
CA LYS A 220 -13.47 11.41 -3.02
C LYS A 220 -14.47 11.75 -4.13
N ASP A 221 -14.43 11.03 -5.25
CA ASP A 221 -15.45 11.15 -6.29
C ASP A 221 -16.85 10.76 -5.78
N ARG A 222 -16.93 9.77 -4.86
CA ARG A 222 -18.18 9.31 -4.25
C ARG A 222 -18.61 10.11 -3.03
N TYR A 223 -17.65 10.63 -2.26
CA TYR A 223 -17.83 11.39 -1.02
C TYR A 223 -16.97 12.67 -1.07
N PRO A 224 -17.42 13.72 -1.78
CA PRO A 224 -16.60 14.91 -2.04
C PRO A 224 -16.13 15.65 -0.79
N GLU A 225 -16.97 15.61 0.26
CA GLU A 225 -16.73 16.27 1.55
C GLU A 225 -15.89 15.44 2.52
N ALA A 226 -15.45 14.25 2.12
CA ALA A 226 -14.64 13.40 3.00
C ALA A 226 -13.19 13.92 3.06
N GLU A 227 -12.63 13.88 4.27
CA GLU A 227 -11.21 14.10 4.54
C GLU A 227 -10.48 12.76 4.54
N PHE A 228 -9.23 12.73 4.09
CA PHE A 228 -8.49 11.49 3.92
C PHE A 228 -7.12 11.56 4.57
N ARG A 229 -6.75 10.51 5.27
CA ARG A 229 -5.37 10.18 5.64
C ARG A 229 -5.14 8.67 5.52
N ALA A 230 -3.93 8.19 5.73
CA ALA A 230 -3.62 6.78 5.65
C ALA A 230 -2.82 6.26 6.83
N ILE A 231 -3.04 4.98 7.15
CA ILE A 231 -2.16 4.17 7.99
C ILE A 231 -1.58 3.06 7.11
N THR A 232 -0.26 2.86 7.19
CA THR A 232 0.36 1.65 6.62
C THR A 232 1.20 0.88 7.62
N LEU A 233 1.36 -0.43 7.40
CA LEU A 233 2.27 -1.22 8.24
C LEU A 233 3.72 -0.78 8.02
N PHE A 234 4.10 -0.56 6.76
CA PHE A 234 5.47 -0.24 6.38
C PHE A 234 5.55 1.08 5.60
N SER A 235 6.52 1.92 5.96
CA SER A 235 6.72 3.22 5.33
C SER A 235 7.32 3.15 3.94
N ASN A 236 7.35 4.26 3.22
CA ASN A 236 8.30 4.44 2.12
C ASN A 236 9.76 4.41 2.62
N VAL A 237 10.69 4.23 1.69
CA VAL A 237 12.15 4.19 1.92
C VAL A 237 12.77 5.57 1.77
#